data_AF-A0A4V3CZ75-F1
#
_entry.id   AF-A0A4V3CZ75-F1
#
_cell.length_a   1.000
_cell.length_b   1.000
_cell.length_c   1.000
_cell.angle_alpha   90.00
_cell.angle_beta   90.00
_cell.angle_gamma   90.00
#
_symmetry.space_group_name_H-M   'P 1'
#
loop_
_entity.id
_entity.type
_entity.pdbx_description
1 polymer ?
#
loop_
_entity_poly.entity_id
_entity_poly.type
_entity_poly.pdbx_seq_one_letter_code
_entity_poly.pdbx_strand_id
1 'polypeptide(L)'
;MIKLRRITIFSEDGFTLIELLIVIGVLGILAAIAIPRISGITDRAKLAEAQTTIGSIRNSLELIYNDQNSYTSADTGDYKTASALLADTNLNQYLDNLSDKWRYNIAAVTDNYLIEVIGNGSDYPVSLKASLRKGDAAIITTTKNEVITASTLP
;
A
#
# COMPACT_ATOMS: atom_id res chain seq x y z
N MET A 1 -58.57 -54.87 -17.87
CA MET A 1 -57.41 -54.75 -18.79
C MET A 1 -56.39 -53.82 -18.14
N ILE A 2 -55.16 -54.29 -17.92
CA ILE A 2 -54.05 -53.50 -17.36
C ILE A 2 -53.05 -53.23 -18.50
N LYS A 3 -52.78 -51.95 -18.79
CA LYS A 3 -51.72 -51.54 -19.74
C LYS A 3 -50.39 -51.48 -19.00
N LEU A 4 -49.40 -52.25 -19.46
CA LEU A 4 -48.03 -52.19 -18.96
C LEU A 4 -47.29 -51.05 -19.64
N ARG A 5 -46.84 -50.07 -18.84
CA ARG A 5 -46.04 -48.94 -19.29
C ARG A 5 -44.57 -49.40 -19.31
N ARG A 6 -43.97 -49.46 -20.51
CA ARG A 6 -42.57 -49.85 -20.69
C ARG A 6 -41.67 -48.72 -20.17
N ILE A 7 -40.87 -49.00 -19.14
CA ILE A 7 -39.82 -48.10 -18.63
C ILE A 7 -38.56 -48.42 -19.43
N THR A 8 -38.13 -47.48 -20.28
CA THR A 8 -36.82 -47.53 -20.93
C THR A 8 -35.78 -46.98 -19.96
N ILE A 9 -34.90 -47.86 -19.46
CA ILE A 9 -33.73 -47.48 -18.67
C ILE A 9 -32.72 -46.87 -19.65
N PHE A 10 -32.37 -45.59 -19.47
CA PHE A 10 -31.28 -44.97 -20.20
C PHE A 10 -29.98 -45.59 -19.69
N SER A 11 -29.16 -46.12 -20.58
CA SER A 11 -27.84 -46.64 -20.24
C SER A 11 -27.01 -45.52 -19.60
N GLU A 12 -26.63 -45.70 -18.34
CA GLU A 12 -25.67 -44.84 -17.66
C GLU A 12 -24.28 -45.23 -18.16
N ASP A 13 -23.77 -44.52 -19.17
CA ASP A 13 -22.40 -44.70 -19.65
C ASP A 13 -21.44 -44.31 -18.52
N GLY A 14 -20.74 -45.30 -17.97
CA GLY A 14 -19.77 -45.12 -16.89
C GLY A 14 -18.51 -44.40 -17.38
N PHE A 15 -18.01 -43.47 -16.57
CA PHE A 15 -16.72 -42.79 -16.80
C PHE A 15 -15.57 -43.82 -16.91
N THR A 16 -14.65 -43.61 -17.85
CA THR A 16 -13.45 -44.44 -17.92
C THR A 16 -12.41 -43.99 -16.89
N LEU A 17 -11.63 -44.94 -16.38
CA LEU A 17 -10.52 -44.63 -15.46
C LEU A 17 -9.46 -43.74 -16.11
N ILE A 18 -9.28 -43.86 -17.44
CA ILE A 18 -8.31 -43.05 -18.17
C ILE A 18 -8.76 -41.59 -18.30
N GLU A 19 -10.07 -41.33 -18.47
CA GLU A 19 -10.62 -39.97 -18.47
C GLU A 19 -10.38 -39.28 -17.13
N LEU A 20 -10.60 -39.98 -16.02
CA LEU A 20 -10.33 -39.42 -14.70
C LEU A 20 -8.83 -39.16 -14.47
N LEU A 21 -7.96 -40.05 -14.97
CA LEU A 21 -6.50 -39.93 -14.83
C LEU A 21 -5.96 -38.70 -15.56
N ILE A 22 -6.43 -38.45 -16.79
CA ILE A 22 -6.02 -37.27 -17.56
C ILE A 22 -6.50 -35.99 -16.88
N VAL A 23 -7.73 -35.97 -16.34
CA VAL A 23 -8.29 -34.79 -15.67
C VAL A 23 -7.45 -34.41 -14.45
N ILE A 24 -7.14 -35.35 -13.56
CA ILE A 24 -6.33 -35.04 -12.37
C ILE A 24 -4.87 -34.71 -12.74
N GLY A 25 -4.36 -35.29 -13.84
CA GLY A 25 -3.04 -34.96 -14.38
C GLY A 25 -2.97 -33.51 -14.87
N VAL A 26 -3.97 -33.05 -15.63
CA VAL A 26 -4.05 -31.66 -16.09
C VAL A 26 -4.30 -30.70 -14.91
N LEU A 27 -5.19 -31.06 -13.97
CA LEU A 27 -5.42 -30.26 -12.76
C LEU A 27 -4.16 -30.10 -11.90
N GLY A 28 -3.31 -31.14 -11.81
CA GLY A 28 -2.02 -31.06 -11.13
C GLY A 28 -1.04 -30.07 -11.78
N ILE A 29 -0.98 -30.05 -13.13
CA ILE A 29 -0.13 -29.11 -13.88
C ILE A 29 -0.64 -27.68 -13.70
N LEU A 30 -1.96 -27.47 -13.83
CA LEU A 30 -2.58 -26.15 -13.66
C LEU A 30 -2.38 -25.61 -12.24
N ALA A 31 -2.53 -26.46 -11.21
CA ALA A 31 -2.31 -26.08 -9.82
C ALA A 31 -0.84 -25.67 -9.55
N ALA A 32 0.13 -26.35 -10.16
CA ALA A 32 1.54 -26.00 -10.02
C ALA A 32 1.89 -24.63 -10.65
N ILE A 33 1.23 -24.27 -11.76
CA ILE A 33 1.49 -23.02 -12.48
C ILE A 33 0.68 -21.85 -11.91
N ALA A 34 -0.47 -22.09 -11.25
CA ALA A 34 -1.36 -21.05 -10.77
C ALA A 34 -0.84 -20.24 -9.56
N ILE A 35 0.23 -20.71 -8.89
CA ILE A 35 0.69 -20.14 -7.61
C ILE A 35 1.41 -18.77 -7.71
N PRO A 36 2.21 -18.41 -8.73
CA PRO A 36 3.14 -17.31 -8.52
C PRO A 36 2.58 -15.97 -9.01
N ARG A 37 2.45 -15.05 -8.04
CA ARG A 37 2.83 -13.61 -8.08
C ARG A 37 1.74 -12.66 -7.54
N ILE A 38 1.47 -12.70 -6.23
CA ILE A 38 0.70 -11.65 -5.54
C ILE A 38 1.59 -10.75 -4.66
N SER A 39 2.80 -11.21 -4.29
CA SER A 39 3.66 -10.51 -3.32
C SER A 39 4.11 -9.10 -3.75
N GLY A 40 4.25 -8.83 -5.05
CA GLY A 40 4.70 -7.52 -5.53
C GLY A 40 3.61 -6.46 -5.66
N ILE A 41 2.34 -6.86 -5.73
CA ILE A 41 1.22 -5.93 -5.96
C ILE A 41 0.90 -5.17 -4.66
N THR A 42 0.92 -5.88 -3.54
CA THR A 42 0.65 -5.31 -2.21
C THR A 42 1.73 -4.31 -1.80
N ASP A 43 2.99 -4.58 -2.09
CA ASP A 43 4.10 -3.64 -1.82
C ASP A 43 3.97 -2.34 -2.62
N ARG A 44 3.59 -2.42 -3.90
CA ARG A 44 3.36 -1.23 -4.74
C ARG A 44 2.17 -0.41 -4.25
N ALA A 45 1.10 -1.06 -3.82
CA ALA A 45 -0.06 -0.40 -3.23
C ALA A 45 0.32 0.35 -1.94
N LYS A 46 1.10 -0.27 -1.05
CA LYS A 46 1.61 0.37 0.18
C LYS A 46 2.51 1.57 -0.14
N LEU A 47 3.35 1.47 -1.15
CA LEU A 47 4.20 2.57 -1.59
C LEU A 47 3.36 3.75 -2.10
N ALA A 48 2.32 3.49 -2.91
CA ALA A 48 1.40 4.52 -3.38
C ALA A 48 0.61 5.18 -2.23
N GLU A 49 0.18 4.40 -1.23
CA GLU A 49 -0.46 4.91 -0.02
C GLU A 49 0.48 5.85 0.75
N ALA A 50 1.74 5.46 0.95
CA ALA A 50 2.73 6.31 1.61
C ALA A 50 3.02 7.59 0.83
N GLN A 51 3.10 7.54 -0.52
CA GLN A 51 3.24 8.75 -1.35
C GLN A 51 2.06 9.71 -1.18
N THR A 52 0.83 9.17 -1.13
CA THR A 52 -0.38 9.97 -0.90
C THR A 52 -0.32 10.67 0.46
N THR A 53 0.09 9.95 1.50
CA THR A 53 0.25 10.51 2.85
C THR A 53 1.31 11.62 2.92
N ILE A 54 2.44 11.47 2.24
CA ILE A 54 3.45 12.55 2.10
C ILE A 54 2.84 13.78 1.42
N GLY A 55 2.03 13.59 0.38
CA GLY A 55 1.32 14.68 -0.30
C GLY A 55 0.38 15.44 0.64
N SER A 56 -0.39 14.73 1.46
CA SER A 56 -1.25 15.36 2.48
C SER A 56 -0.45 16.16 3.50
N ILE A 57 0.66 15.61 4.01
CA ILE A 57 1.55 16.30 4.95
C ILE A 57 2.14 17.56 4.31
N ARG A 58 2.63 17.46 3.07
CA ARG A 58 3.15 18.59 2.29
C ARG A 58 2.12 19.72 2.21
N ASN A 59 0.88 19.42 1.84
CA ASN A 59 -0.14 20.46 1.70
C ASN A 59 -0.36 21.23 3.00
N SER A 60 -0.39 20.55 4.16
CA SER A 60 -0.52 21.24 5.45
C SER A 60 0.75 22.02 5.83
N LEU A 61 1.94 21.58 5.42
CA LEU A 61 3.17 22.36 5.59
C LEU A 61 3.15 23.65 4.77
N GLU A 62 2.66 23.59 3.52
CA GLU A 62 2.50 24.79 2.68
C GLU A 62 1.48 25.76 3.29
N LEU A 63 0.38 25.26 3.88
CA LEU A 63 -0.57 26.09 4.62
C LEU A 63 0.08 26.79 5.82
N ILE A 64 0.84 26.04 6.63
CA ILE A 64 1.62 26.58 7.75
C ILE A 64 2.57 27.69 7.28
N TYR A 65 3.27 27.46 6.16
CA TYR A 65 4.18 28.46 5.63
C TYR A 65 3.44 29.70 5.14
N ASN A 66 2.26 29.55 4.52
CA ASN A 66 1.47 30.71 4.11
C ASN A 66 1.01 31.55 5.30
N ASP A 67 0.72 30.93 6.44
CA ASP A 67 0.27 31.62 7.65
C ASP A 67 1.43 32.24 8.45
N GLN A 68 2.57 31.54 8.54
CA GLN A 68 3.65 31.89 9.47
C GLN A 68 4.95 32.31 8.77
N ASN A 69 5.00 32.21 7.45
CA ASN A 69 6.17 32.45 6.62
C ASN A 69 7.40 31.61 7.05
N SER A 70 7.14 30.44 7.65
CA SER A 70 8.14 29.50 8.17
C SER A 70 7.52 28.11 8.34
N TYR A 71 8.25 27.05 8.03
CA TYR A 71 7.82 25.67 8.31
C TYR A 71 8.12 25.21 9.75
N THR A 72 8.84 26.00 10.55
CA THR A 72 9.38 25.56 11.86
C THR A 72 8.34 25.16 12.90
N SER A 73 7.05 25.44 12.69
CA SER A 73 5.97 24.91 13.54
C SER A 73 5.66 23.43 13.29
N ALA A 74 6.42 22.78 12.42
CA ALA A 74 6.30 21.39 12.01
C ALA A 74 7.56 20.59 12.33
N ASP A 75 7.97 20.57 13.60
CA ASP A 75 9.14 19.81 14.03
C ASP A 75 8.73 18.69 14.97
N THR A 76 9.05 17.47 14.55
CA THR A 76 8.87 16.25 15.32
C THR A 76 10.25 15.65 15.50
N GLY A 77 10.73 15.57 16.73
CA GLY A 77 12.06 15.00 17.00
C GLY A 77 12.16 13.48 16.82
N ASP A 78 11.03 12.79 16.58
CA ASP A 78 10.92 11.33 16.51
C ASP A 78 9.80 10.89 15.55
N TYR A 79 9.80 9.61 15.14
CA TYR A 79 8.66 8.98 14.47
C TYR A 79 7.47 8.82 15.42
N LYS A 80 6.38 9.55 15.15
CA LYS A 80 5.15 9.52 15.95
C LYS A 80 3.94 9.14 15.10
N THR A 81 2.90 8.72 15.81
CA THR A 81 1.51 8.76 15.33
C THR A 81 0.99 10.18 15.59
N ALA A 82 0.07 10.67 14.77
CA ALA A 82 -0.05 12.07 14.35
C ALA A 82 -0.28 13.16 15.40
N SER A 83 -0.67 12.82 16.62
CA SER A 83 -1.17 13.77 17.64
C SER A 83 -0.20 14.86 18.14
N ALA A 84 0.95 15.09 17.51
CA ALA A 84 1.84 16.22 17.82
C ALA A 84 2.66 16.73 16.61
N LEU A 85 2.31 16.35 15.38
CA LEU A 85 3.16 16.61 14.23
C LEU A 85 3.02 18.04 13.67
N LEU A 86 1.81 18.59 13.65
CA LEU A 86 1.47 19.85 12.97
C LEU A 86 0.33 20.59 13.69
N ALA A 87 0.22 21.91 13.48
CA ALA A 87 -0.89 22.73 13.99
C ALA A 87 -2.25 22.43 13.32
N ASP A 88 -2.28 21.54 12.31
CA ASP A 88 -3.48 21.17 11.55
C ASP A 88 -4.21 19.99 12.19
N THR A 89 -5.38 20.27 12.77
CA THR A 89 -6.18 19.24 13.45
C THR A 89 -6.79 18.23 12.48
N ASN A 90 -7.15 18.63 11.25
CA ASN A 90 -7.77 17.74 10.28
C ASN A 90 -6.75 16.75 9.72
N LEU A 91 -5.56 17.24 9.40
CA LEU A 91 -4.48 16.37 8.98
C LEU A 91 -4.06 15.42 10.11
N ASN A 92 -3.97 15.91 11.35
CA ASN A 92 -3.65 15.05 12.49
C ASN A 92 -4.67 13.92 12.65
N GLN A 93 -5.97 14.20 12.50
CA GLN A 93 -7.00 13.17 12.53
C GLN A 93 -6.85 12.15 11.38
N TYR A 94 -6.60 12.62 10.15
CA TYR A 94 -6.35 11.73 9.01
C TYR A 94 -5.15 10.81 9.26
N LEU A 95 -4.04 11.36 9.74
CA LEU A 95 -2.81 10.61 10.00
C LEU A 95 -2.96 9.65 11.21
N ASP A 96 -3.74 10.01 12.22
CA ASP A 96 -4.05 9.13 13.36
C ASP A 96 -4.89 7.92 12.93
N ASN A 97 -5.81 8.08 11.98
CA ASN A 97 -6.56 6.95 11.39
C ASN A 97 -5.66 5.97 10.60
N LEU A 98 -4.42 6.38 10.32
CA LEU A 98 -3.42 5.59 9.62
C LEU A 98 -2.30 5.09 10.57
N SER A 99 -2.43 5.33 11.87
CA SER A 99 -1.40 5.01 12.88
C SER A 99 -1.07 3.53 13.00
N ASP A 100 -2.03 2.65 12.71
CA ASP A 100 -1.81 1.20 12.66
C ASP A 100 -0.85 0.78 11.53
N LYS A 101 -0.71 1.62 10.50
CA LYS A 101 0.05 1.31 9.28
C LYS A 101 1.33 2.09 9.16
N TRP A 102 1.34 3.35 9.60
CA TRP A 102 2.39 4.31 9.30
C TRP A 102 2.79 5.12 10.52
N ARG A 103 4.06 5.47 10.58
CA ARG A 103 4.64 6.43 11.53
C ARG A 103 5.36 7.51 10.75
N TYR A 104 5.38 8.70 11.31
CA TYR A 104 5.77 9.90 10.60
C TYR A 104 6.80 10.68 11.40
N ASN A 105 7.80 11.20 10.72
CA ASN A 105 8.79 12.12 11.27
C ASN A 105 8.87 13.34 10.34
N ILE A 106 8.77 14.54 10.90
CA ILE A 106 8.87 15.78 10.13
C ILE A 106 9.96 16.63 10.78
N ALA A 107 10.98 16.98 10.01
CA ALA A 107 12.02 17.90 10.46
C ALA A 107 11.96 19.14 9.58
N ALA A 108 11.51 20.26 10.15
CA ALA A 108 11.32 21.50 9.42
C ALA A 108 12.23 22.63 9.93
N VAL A 109 12.76 23.39 8.99
CA VAL A 109 13.52 24.63 9.16
C VAL A 109 12.78 25.72 8.38
N THR A 110 13.16 26.99 8.51
CA THR A 110 12.43 28.14 7.94
C THR A 110 11.93 27.92 6.50
N ASP A 111 12.80 27.54 5.57
CA ASP A 111 12.45 27.38 4.15
C ASP A 111 12.61 25.94 3.62
N ASN A 112 12.95 24.97 4.47
CA ASN A 112 13.16 23.59 4.04
C ASN A 112 12.56 22.63 5.05
N TYR A 113 12.08 21.48 4.58
CA TYR A 113 11.58 20.45 5.46
C TYR A 113 11.84 19.05 4.90
N LEU A 114 11.88 18.08 5.81
CA LEU A 114 11.97 16.66 5.53
C LEU A 114 10.73 15.98 6.07
N ILE A 115 10.09 15.14 5.26
CA ILE A 115 9.02 14.23 5.71
C ILE A 115 9.55 12.81 5.57
N GLU A 116 9.46 12.04 6.63
CA GLU A 116 9.73 10.61 6.58
C GLU A 116 8.49 9.84 7.04
N VAL A 117 8.11 8.86 6.22
CA VAL A 117 7.01 7.94 6.48
C VAL A 117 7.58 6.55 6.51
N ILE A 118 7.44 5.86 7.65
CA ILE A 118 7.86 4.49 7.84
C ILE A 118 6.64 3.63 8.15
N GLY A 119 6.62 2.40 7.67
CA GLY A 119 5.56 1.48 8.05
C GLY A 119 5.64 1.06 9.52
N ASN A 120 4.49 0.78 10.10
CA ASN A 120 4.34 0.31 11.47
C ASN A 120 4.24 -1.22 11.47
N GLY A 121 5.27 -1.89 12.00
CA GLY A 121 5.33 -3.35 12.06
C GLY A 121 5.81 -4.05 10.78
N SER A 122 5.82 -5.38 10.80
CA SER A 122 6.36 -6.23 9.71
C SER A 122 5.49 -6.24 8.46
N ASP A 123 4.21 -5.92 8.59
CA ASP A 123 3.26 -5.93 7.47
C ASP A 123 3.42 -4.73 6.54
N TYR A 124 4.14 -3.69 6.96
CA TYR A 124 4.41 -2.48 6.17
C TYR A 124 5.93 -2.24 6.04
N PRO A 125 6.67 -3.07 5.26
CA PRO A 125 8.13 -2.95 5.12
C PRO A 125 8.52 -1.85 4.12
N VAL A 126 7.94 -0.66 4.24
CA VAL A 126 8.15 0.48 3.32
C VAL A 126 8.59 1.69 4.13
N SER A 127 9.65 2.35 3.65
CA SER A 127 10.11 3.64 4.16
C SER A 127 10.29 4.61 3.01
N LEU A 128 9.66 5.78 3.13
CA LEU A 128 9.77 6.89 2.19
C LEU A 128 10.28 8.13 2.90
N LYS A 129 11.27 8.78 2.31
CA LYS A 129 11.77 10.09 2.73
C LYS A 129 11.49 11.07 1.60
N ALA A 130 10.95 12.22 1.92
CA ALA A 130 10.79 13.33 0.99
C ALA A 130 11.53 14.54 1.55
N SER A 131 12.44 15.09 0.75
CA SER A 131 13.12 16.34 1.06
C SER A 131 12.62 17.43 0.14
N LEU A 132 12.28 18.58 0.71
CA LEU A 132 11.76 19.73 -0.03
C LEU A 132 12.42 21.01 0.44
N ARG A 133 12.62 21.91 -0.53
CA ARG A 133 12.91 23.32 -0.32
C ARG A 133 11.71 24.12 -0.81
N LYS A 134 11.45 25.27 -0.21
CA LYS A 134 10.36 26.17 -0.61
C LYS A 134 10.36 26.37 -2.13
N GLY A 135 9.24 26.05 -2.78
CA GLY A 135 9.03 26.26 -4.22
C GLY A 135 9.65 25.22 -5.15
N ASP A 136 10.39 24.23 -4.62
CA ASP A 136 10.98 23.16 -5.42
C ASP A 136 10.09 21.91 -5.49
N ALA A 137 10.33 21.08 -6.51
CA ALA A 137 9.70 19.78 -6.63
C ALA A 137 10.21 18.83 -5.53
N ALA A 138 9.30 18.01 -4.98
CA ALA A 138 9.66 17.04 -3.96
C ALA A 138 10.52 15.92 -4.53
N ILE A 139 11.66 15.64 -3.90
CA ILE A 139 12.46 14.47 -4.23
C ILE A 139 12.09 13.38 -3.22
N ILE A 140 11.29 12.39 -3.65
CA ILE A 140 10.98 11.21 -2.84
C ILE A 140 12.08 10.18 -3.04
N THR A 141 12.73 9.82 -1.95
CA THR A 141 13.67 8.71 -1.84
C THR A 141 12.99 7.55 -1.11
N THR A 142 12.72 6.46 -1.82
CA THR A 142 12.36 5.18 -1.19
C THR A 142 13.61 4.51 -0.66
N THR A 143 13.60 4.08 0.60
CA THR A 143 14.63 3.19 1.14
C THR A 143 14.00 1.82 1.35
N LYS A 144 14.02 0.95 0.33
CA LYS A 144 13.70 -0.46 0.50
C LYS A 144 15.01 -1.22 0.64
N ASN A 145 15.46 -1.44 1.89
CA ASN A 145 16.63 -2.22 2.34
C ASN A 145 17.95 -2.27 1.51
N GLU A 146 18.12 -1.50 0.42
CA GLU A 146 19.39 -1.28 -0.32
C GLU A 146 19.24 -0.43 -1.61
N VAL A 147 18.03 -0.15 -2.11
CA VAL A 147 17.87 0.63 -3.36
C VAL A 147 17.17 1.97 -3.11
N ILE A 148 17.90 3.06 -3.37
CA ILE A 148 17.38 4.44 -3.41
C ILE A 148 16.83 4.70 -4.82
N THR A 149 15.50 4.71 -4.96
CA THR A 149 14.85 5.24 -6.18
C THR A 149 14.28 6.61 -5.88
N ALA A 150 14.78 7.62 -6.59
CA ALA A 150 14.25 8.97 -6.57
C ALA A 150 13.05 9.07 -7.53
N SER A 151 11.91 9.59 -7.07
CA SER A 151 10.76 9.93 -7.91
C SER A 151 10.23 11.31 -7.55
N THR A 152 9.87 12.09 -8.56
CA THR A 152 9.24 13.42 -8.39
C THR A 152 7.75 13.24 -8.17
N LEU A 153 7.18 13.91 -7.15
CA LEU A 153 5.73 14.02 -6.99
C LEU A 153 5.14 14.81 -8.18
N PRO A 154 3.93 14.44 -8.67
CA PRO A 154 3.19 15.28 -9.62
C PRO A 154 2.79 16.62 -9.00
#